data_AF-A0A5B1B566-F1
#
_entry.id   AF-A0A5B1B566-F1
#
_cell.length_a   1.000
_cell.length_b   1.000
_cell.length_c   1.000
_cell.angle_alpha   90.00
_cell.angle_beta   90.00
_cell.angle_gamma   90.00
#
_symmetry.space_group_name_H-M   'P 1'
#
loop_
_entity.id
_entity.type
_entity.pdbx_description
1 polymer ?
#
loop_
_entity_poly.entity_id
_entity_poly.type
_entity_poly.pdbx_seq_one_letter_code
_entity_poly.pdbx_strand_id
1 'polypeptide(L)'
;MKIIISLITIVLSSFAAVSQTKTIHVFVALCDNIHQGIVPVPDKIGNGQDPKNNLYWGAGYGVKNFFKVKTKDWQLIQTVPSDDPIILERLLFKHITKDIYVLADAYDGAKIKDCTENFLRSANGQLSFELKEKSKTLDFGGGSDLLAYVGHNGLMDFESNPSYQESVTKIRDIIILACYSKRYFEPQVRKAKANPILWTTHLMAPEAYTLKSAIDGWIANESGEQIDERAAQSYHTYQKCGIRGARNLFTTGF
;
A
#
# COMPACT_ATOMS: atom_id res chain seq x y z
N MET A 1 -72.61 14.21 1.47
CA MET A 1 -71.26 14.30 2.05
C MET A 1 -70.26 13.72 1.06
N LYS A 2 -69.45 14.57 0.38
CA LYS A 2 -68.37 14.12 -0.50
C LYS A 2 -67.08 14.14 0.32
N ILE A 3 -66.48 12.97 0.56
CA ILE A 3 -65.21 12.83 1.25
C ILE A 3 -64.11 13.05 0.21
N ILE A 4 -63.37 14.15 0.35
CA ILE A 4 -62.18 14.45 -0.47
C ILE A 4 -61.01 13.75 0.20
N ILE A 5 -60.51 12.68 -0.42
CA ILE A 5 -59.29 11.99 0.01
C ILE A 5 -58.12 12.75 -0.61
N SER A 6 -57.40 13.51 0.20
CA SER A 6 -56.18 14.20 -0.21
C SER A 6 -55.02 13.19 -0.24
N LEU A 7 -54.50 12.90 -1.43
CA LEU A 7 -53.39 11.97 -1.64
C LEU A 7 -52.07 12.72 -1.39
N ILE A 8 -51.44 12.50 -0.24
CA ILE A 8 -50.12 13.05 0.08
C ILE A 8 -49.07 12.23 -0.67
N THR A 9 -48.48 12.80 -1.71
CA THR A 9 -47.36 12.19 -2.44
C THR A 9 -46.06 12.52 -1.70
N ILE A 10 -45.48 11.53 -1.01
CA ILE A 10 -44.14 11.64 -0.42
C ILE A 10 -43.12 11.50 -1.54
N VAL A 11 -42.50 12.61 -1.92
CA VAL A 11 -41.36 12.62 -2.84
C VAL A 11 -40.11 12.20 -2.04
N LEU A 12 -39.71 10.94 -2.18
CA LEU A 12 -38.40 10.48 -1.71
C LEU A 12 -37.32 11.02 -2.65
N SER A 13 -36.70 12.15 -2.27
CA SER A 13 -35.47 12.62 -2.91
C SER A 13 -34.34 11.65 -2.58
N SER A 14 -34.00 10.79 -3.54
CA SER A 14 -32.82 9.94 -3.47
C SER A 14 -31.57 10.80 -3.61
N PHE A 15 -31.01 11.28 -2.50
CA PHE A 15 -29.65 11.81 -2.51
C PHE A 15 -28.72 10.64 -2.80
N ALA A 16 -28.11 10.62 -3.99
CA ALA A 16 -26.99 9.74 -4.26
C ALA A 16 -25.87 10.13 -3.29
N ALA A 17 -25.60 9.28 -2.30
CA ALA A 17 -24.44 9.44 -1.44
C ALA A 17 -23.20 9.35 -2.34
N VAL A 18 -22.54 10.49 -2.58
CA VAL A 18 -21.26 10.51 -3.28
C VAL A 18 -20.27 9.86 -2.33
N SER A 19 -19.94 8.59 -2.58
CA SER A 19 -18.89 7.90 -1.85
C SER A 19 -17.59 8.68 -2.05
N GLN A 20 -16.96 9.09 -0.94
CA GLN A 20 -15.67 9.76 -0.98
C GLN A 20 -14.66 8.86 -1.69
N THR A 21 -13.99 9.39 -2.73
CA THR A 21 -12.92 8.69 -3.43
C THR A 21 -11.85 8.30 -2.43
N LYS A 22 -11.49 7.00 -2.38
CA LYS A 22 -10.41 6.51 -1.53
C LYS A 22 -9.10 6.41 -2.29
N THR A 23 -7.98 6.74 -1.66
CA THR A 23 -6.64 6.65 -2.26
C THR A 23 -5.68 5.80 -1.44
N ILE A 24 -4.89 5.02 -2.15
CA ILE A 24 -3.86 4.13 -1.62
C ILE A 24 -2.53 4.53 -2.26
N HIS A 25 -1.47 4.73 -1.47
CA HIS A 25 -0.11 4.95 -2.00
C HIS A 25 0.83 3.82 -1.57
N VAL A 26 1.39 3.11 -2.55
CA VAL A 26 2.30 1.98 -2.38
C VAL A 26 3.74 2.42 -2.69
N PHE A 27 4.60 2.33 -1.70
CA PHE A 27 6.04 2.61 -1.76
C PHE A 27 6.77 1.28 -1.93
N VAL A 28 7.38 1.05 -3.09
CA VAL A 28 8.10 -0.18 -3.38
C VAL A 28 9.59 0.08 -3.38
N ALA A 29 10.29 -0.38 -2.33
CA ALA A 29 11.74 -0.37 -2.29
C ALA A 29 12.26 -1.48 -3.19
N LEU A 30 12.74 -1.15 -4.40
CA LEU A 30 13.19 -2.14 -5.37
C LEU A 30 14.33 -2.98 -4.81
N CYS A 31 14.31 -4.29 -5.10
CA CYS A 31 15.32 -5.24 -4.66
C CYS A 31 16.69 -4.90 -5.25
N ASP A 32 17.73 -4.80 -4.43
CA ASP A 32 19.08 -4.44 -4.89
C ASP A 32 20.16 -5.27 -4.18
N ASN A 33 20.83 -6.14 -4.93
CA ASN A 33 21.89 -7.01 -4.41
C ASN A 33 23.16 -6.27 -3.96
N ILE A 34 23.36 -5.03 -4.44
CA ILE A 34 24.61 -4.27 -4.23
C ILE A 34 24.46 -3.34 -3.03
N HIS A 35 23.32 -2.66 -2.92
CA HIS A 35 23.12 -1.56 -1.98
C HIS A 35 22.33 -1.94 -0.72
N GLN A 36 21.76 -3.15 -0.66
CA GLN A 36 20.95 -3.61 0.46
C GLN A 36 21.56 -4.84 1.14
N GLY A 37 21.34 -4.98 2.44
CA GLY A 37 21.78 -6.11 3.27
C GLY A 37 20.96 -7.39 3.06
N ILE A 38 20.49 -7.64 1.84
CA ILE A 38 19.66 -8.80 1.50
C ILE A 38 20.52 -10.03 1.22
N VAL A 39 19.91 -11.22 1.36
CA VAL A 39 20.48 -12.42 0.73
C VAL A 39 20.35 -12.23 -0.79
N PRO A 40 21.45 -12.28 -1.56
CA PRO A 40 21.41 -12.00 -2.98
C PRO A 40 20.41 -12.90 -3.71
N VAL A 41 19.61 -12.29 -4.58
CA VAL A 41 18.71 -12.98 -5.52
C VAL A 41 19.37 -13.01 -6.91
N PRO A 42 18.84 -13.75 -7.90
CA PRO A 42 19.41 -13.71 -9.25
C PRO A 42 19.55 -12.27 -9.79
N ASP A 43 20.70 -11.94 -10.39
CA ASP A 43 21.09 -10.57 -10.78
C ASP A 43 20.00 -9.81 -11.54
N LYS A 44 19.27 -10.51 -12.43
CA LYS A 44 18.21 -9.92 -13.23
C LYS A 44 17.07 -9.33 -12.40
N ILE A 45 16.72 -9.96 -11.27
CA ILE A 45 15.62 -9.51 -10.40
C ILE A 45 16.11 -8.75 -9.17
N GLY A 46 17.43 -8.77 -8.92
CA GLY A 46 18.12 -8.04 -7.84
C GLY A 46 18.83 -6.76 -8.29
N ASN A 47 18.54 -6.25 -9.49
CA ASN A 47 19.02 -4.93 -9.94
C ASN A 47 18.01 -3.85 -9.53
N GLY A 48 18.40 -2.99 -8.58
CA GLY A 48 17.56 -1.94 -8.01
C GLY A 48 17.26 -0.79 -8.97
N GLN A 49 17.97 -0.71 -10.10
CA GLN A 49 17.80 0.32 -11.13
C GLN A 49 17.07 -0.21 -12.38
N ASP A 50 16.66 -1.50 -12.38
CA ASP A 50 15.90 -2.11 -13.47
C ASP A 50 14.46 -2.45 -13.03
N PRO A 51 13.53 -1.46 -13.02
CA PRO A 51 12.15 -1.70 -12.62
C PRO A 51 11.48 -2.79 -13.46
N LYS A 52 11.85 -2.94 -14.74
CA LYS A 52 11.20 -3.89 -15.64
C LYS A 52 11.32 -5.35 -15.16
N ASN A 53 12.43 -5.71 -14.53
CA ASN A 53 12.68 -7.09 -14.09
C ASN A 53 12.70 -7.24 -12.56
N ASN A 54 12.73 -6.15 -11.79
CA ASN A 54 12.93 -6.19 -10.36
C ASN A 54 11.92 -7.08 -9.61
N LEU A 55 12.41 -7.84 -8.62
CA LEU A 55 11.66 -8.81 -7.82
C LEU A 55 10.35 -8.23 -7.25
N TYR A 56 10.39 -7.02 -6.70
CA TYR A 56 9.23 -6.43 -6.03
C TYR A 56 8.33 -5.59 -6.96
N TRP A 57 8.69 -5.46 -8.24
CA TRP A 57 7.98 -4.60 -9.19
C TRP A 57 7.63 -5.29 -10.51
N GLY A 58 8.63 -5.50 -11.36
CA GLY A 58 8.48 -6.03 -12.72
C GLY A 58 8.60 -7.54 -12.85
N ALA A 59 8.94 -8.27 -11.79
CA ALA A 59 8.85 -9.72 -11.77
C ALA A 59 7.39 -10.21 -11.70
N GLY A 60 7.15 -11.52 -11.84
CA GLY A 60 5.80 -12.09 -11.98
C GLY A 60 4.82 -11.76 -10.83
N TYR A 61 5.34 -11.63 -9.60
CA TYR A 61 4.57 -11.25 -8.41
C TYR A 61 4.96 -9.88 -7.85
N GLY A 62 5.74 -9.09 -8.60
CA GLY A 62 6.00 -7.69 -8.26
C GLY A 62 4.76 -6.83 -8.45
N VAL A 63 4.70 -5.68 -7.75
CA VAL A 63 3.49 -4.84 -7.66
C VAL A 63 2.92 -4.46 -9.03
N LYS A 64 3.76 -3.94 -9.95
CA LYS A 64 3.32 -3.57 -11.30
C LYS A 64 2.67 -4.73 -12.03
N ASN A 65 3.38 -5.85 -12.17
CA ASN A 65 2.92 -6.96 -12.99
C ASN A 65 1.77 -7.71 -12.32
N PHE A 66 1.78 -7.85 -11.00
CA PHE A 66 0.68 -8.51 -10.31
C PHE A 66 -0.62 -7.73 -10.48
N PHE A 67 -0.64 -6.44 -10.15
CA PHE A 67 -1.84 -5.61 -10.32
C PHE A 67 -2.27 -5.52 -11.78
N LYS A 68 -1.34 -5.33 -12.71
CA LYS A 68 -1.66 -5.18 -14.14
C LYS A 68 -2.11 -6.48 -14.83
N VAL A 69 -1.51 -7.62 -14.48
CA VAL A 69 -1.63 -8.87 -15.28
C VAL A 69 -2.33 -10.00 -14.51
N LYS A 70 -2.20 -10.04 -13.18
CA LYS A 70 -2.71 -11.16 -12.36
C LYS A 70 -4.05 -10.85 -11.69
N THR A 71 -4.34 -9.58 -11.44
CA THR A 71 -5.62 -9.17 -10.87
C THR A 71 -6.67 -8.86 -11.95
N LYS A 72 -7.94 -8.97 -11.61
CA LYS A 72 -9.07 -8.64 -12.50
C LYS A 72 -9.82 -7.39 -12.04
N ASP A 73 -9.58 -6.98 -10.82
CA ASP A 73 -10.27 -5.89 -10.13
C ASP A 73 -9.52 -4.56 -10.24
N TRP A 74 -8.30 -4.54 -10.79
CA TRP A 74 -7.50 -3.34 -11.01
C TRP A 74 -7.20 -3.13 -12.49
N GLN A 75 -7.32 -1.88 -12.92
CA GLN A 75 -6.95 -1.42 -14.25
C GLN A 75 -5.83 -0.39 -14.14
N LEU A 76 -4.77 -0.55 -14.92
CA LEU A 76 -3.75 0.49 -15.08
C LEU A 76 -4.35 1.65 -15.89
N ILE A 77 -4.37 2.85 -15.33
CA ILE A 77 -4.91 4.05 -15.97
C ILE A 77 -3.82 4.79 -16.72
N GLN A 78 -2.70 5.06 -16.05
CA GLN A 78 -1.57 5.77 -16.66
C GLN A 78 -0.26 5.51 -15.92
N THR A 79 0.84 5.73 -16.64
CA THR A 79 2.17 5.92 -16.05
C THR A 79 2.34 7.42 -15.82
N VAL A 80 2.55 7.80 -14.57
CA VAL A 80 2.64 9.21 -14.16
C VAL A 80 4.12 9.58 -14.12
N PRO A 81 4.57 10.66 -14.79
CA PRO A 81 5.92 11.15 -14.63
C PRO A 81 6.24 11.51 -13.17
N SER A 82 7.46 11.25 -12.74
CA SER A 82 8.00 11.73 -11.46
C SER A 82 9.11 12.73 -11.72
N ASP A 83 9.06 13.88 -11.06
CA ASP A 83 10.16 14.84 -11.07
C ASP A 83 11.26 14.46 -10.06
N ASP A 84 10.98 13.50 -9.18
CA ASP A 84 11.96 12.94 -8.26
C ASP A 84 12.70 11.77 -8.93
N PRO A 85 14.02 11.89 -9.17
CA PRO A 85 14.81 10.87 -9.86
C PRO A 85 14.95 9.56 -9.07
N ILE A 86 14.64 9.54 -7.77
CA ILE A 86 14.68 8.30 -6.99
C ILE A 86 13.46 7.41 -7.24
N ILE A 87 12.43 7.92 -7.93
CA ILE A 87 11.25 7.15 -8.34
C ILE A 87 11.39 6.82 -9.82
N LEU A 88 11.73 5.57 -10.12
CA LEU A 88 12.04 5.10 -11.47
C LEU A 88 10.78 4.83 -12.31
N GLU A 89 9.67 4.51 -11.66
CA GLU A 89 8.38 4.35 -12.32
C GLU A 89 7.24 4.60 -11.33
N ARG A 90 6.23 5.37 -11.75
CA ARG A 90 5.00 5.63 -10.98
C ARG A 90 3.78 5.25 -11.81
N LEU A 91 2.91 4.42 -11.23
CA LEU A 91 1.73 3.88 -11.91
C LEU A 91 0.46 4.19 -11.15
N LEU A 92 -0.53 4.73 -11.85
CA LEU A 92 -1.88 4.92 -11.33
C LEU A 92 -2.78 3.76 -11.76
N PHE A 93 -3.30 3.02 -10.78
CA PHE A 93 -4.31 2.00 -10.97
C PHE A 93 -5.67 2.46 -10.42
N LYS A 94 -6.73 1.93 -11.00
CA LYS A 94 -8.12 2.16 -10.61
C LYS A 94 -8.82 0.84 -10.37
N HIS A 95 -9.50 0.71 -9.24
CA HIS A 95 -10.41 -0.40 -9.01
C HIS A 95 -11.58 -0.33 -10.00
N ILE A 96 -11.91 -1.44 -10.66
CA ILE A 96 -12.86 -1.46 -11.79
C ILE A 96 -14.31 -1.12 -11.40
N THR A 97 -14.73 -1.46 -10.18
CA THR A 97 -16.12 -1.26 -9.70
C THR A 97 -16.25 -0.30 -8.52
N LYS A 98 -15.15 0.22 -7.98
CA LYS A 98 -15.16 1.02 -6.74
C LYS A 98 -14.45 2.34 -6.97
N ASP A 99 -14.83 3.36 -6.21
CA ASP A 99 -14.19 4.66 -6.33
C ASP A 99 -12.84 4.75 -5.61
N ILE A 100 -11.92 3.83 -5.92
CA ILE A 100 -10.64 3.67 -5.22
C ILE A 100 -9.48 3.70 -6.23
N TYR A 101 -8.40 4.41 -5.89
CA TYR A 101 -7.19 4.51 -6.71
C TYR A 101 -5.96 4.05 -5.92
N VAL A 102 -5.02 3.41 -6.63
CA VAL A 102 -3.70 3.06 -6.12
C VAL A 102 -2.67 3.83 -6.94
N LEU A 103 -1.85 4.64 -6.27
CA LEU A 103 -0.58 5.12 -6.83
C LEU A 103 0.51 4.20 -6.31
N ALA A 104 1.29 3.61 -7.21
CA ALA A 104 2.41 2.77 -6.84
C ALA A 104 3.71 3.35 -7.39
N ASP A 105 4.69 3.52 -6.51
CA ASP A 105 6.00 4.09 -6.80
C ASP A 105 7.10 3.04 -6.65
N ALA A 106 7.85 2.83 -7.73
CA ALA A 106 9.07 2.04 -7.74
C ALA A 106 10.27 2.92 -7.38
N TYR A 107 10.73 2.83 -6.14
CA TYR A 107 11.91 3.54 -5.67
C TYR A 107 13.17 2.81 -6.08
N ASP A 108 14.14 3.54 -6.62
CA ASP A 108 15.50 3.06 -6.88
C ASP A 108 16.02 2.29 -5.66
N GLY A 109 16.42 1.03 -5.88
CA GLY A 109 16.86 0.15 -4.80
C GLY A 109 18.08 0.65 -4.04
N ALA A 110 18.93 1.48 -4.65
CA ALA A 110 20.04 2.17 -4.00
C ALA A 110 19.57 3.30 -3.05
N LYS A 111 18.30 3.70 -3.13
CA LYS A 111 17.65 4.77 -2.38
C LYS A 111 16.60 4.25 -1.40
N ILE A 112 16.81 3.03 -0.88
CA ILE A 112 15.90 2.42 0.09
C ILE A 112 15.71 3.26 1.37
N LYS A 113 16.73 4.02 1.79
CA LYS A 113 16.61 4.95 2.92
C LYS A 113 15.59 6.05 2.64
N ASP A 114 15.66 6.67 1.48
CA ASP A 114 14.72 7.70 1.05
C ASP A 114 13.30 7.13 0.90
N CYS A 115 13.16 5.92 0.33
CA CYS A 115 11.87 5.21 0.26
C CYS A 115 11.25 5.01 1.65
N THR A 116 12.05 4.51 2.60
CA THR A 116 11.63 4.25 3.98
C THR A 116 11.21 5.54 4.70
N GLU A 117 12.00 6.61 4.56
CA GLU A 117 11.70 7.91 5.17
C GLU A 117 10.49 8.59 4.53
N ASN A 118 10.34 8.51 3.21
CA ASN A 118 9.17 9.04 2.50
C ASN A 118 7.89 8.32 2.93
N PHE A 119 7.93 6.99 3.08
CA PHE A 119 6.81 6.21 3.61
C PHE A 119 6.46 6.64 5.04
N LEU A 120 7.44 6.71 5.95
CA LEU A 120 7.22 7.07 7.36
C LEU A 120 6.69 8.51 7.51
N ARG A 121 7.23 9.46 6.75
CA ARG A 121 6.75 10.85 6.73
C ARG A 121 5.34 10.95 6.14
N SER A 122 5.04 10.17 5.09
CA SER A 122 3.69 10.06 4.54
C SER A 122 2.70 9.49 5.55
N ALA A 123 3.11 8.50 6.36
CA ALA A 123 2.29 7.94 7.44
C ALA A 123 1.91 8.99 8.50
N ASN A 124 2.81 9.95 8.72
CA ASN A 124 2.58 11.12 9.58
C ASN A 124 1.79 12.25 8.90
N GLY A 125 1.43 12.10 7.62
CA GLY A 125 0.65 13.08 6.86
C GLY A 125 1.45 14.16 6.13
N GLN A 126 2.76 14.00 6.08
CA GLN A 126 3.63 14.85 5.27
C GLN A 126 3.73 14.34 3.83
N LEU A 127 4.39 15.11 2.96
CA LEU A 127 4.66 14.69 1.58
C LEU A 127 3.38 14.37 0.79
N SER A 128 2.33 15.17 0.97
CA SER A 128 1.12 15.06 0.16
C SER A 128 1.43 15.37 -1.30
N PHE A 129 0.85 14.58 -2.20
CA PHE A 129 0.99 14.70 -3.65
C PHE A 129 -0.40 14.69 -4.28
N GLU A 130 -0.75 15.77 -4.98
CA GLU A 130 -2.01 15.86 -5.71
C GLU A 130 -1.82 15.42 -7.17
N LEU A 131 -2.69 14.53 -7.65
CA LEU A 131 -2.73 14.10 -9.03
C LEU A 131 -4.09 14.44 -9.65
N LYS A 132 -4.08 15.19 -10.75
CA LYS A 132 -5.29 15.45 -11.54
C LYS A 132 -5.54 14.28 -12.48
N GLU A 133 -6.64 13.56 -12.27
CA GLU A 133 -7.14 12.49 -13.14
C GLU A 133 -8.52 12.91 -13.66
N LYS A 134 -8.58 13.33 -14.93
CA LYS A 134 -9.77 13.90 -15.57
C LYS A 134 -10.32 15.09 -14.77
N SER A 135 -11.51 14.95 -14.19
CA SER A 135 -12.17 15.99 -13.38
C SER A 135 -11.98 15.80 -11.87
N LYS A 136 -11.12 14.86 -11.45
CA LYS A 136 -10.85 14.57 -10.04
C LYS A 136 -9.45 15.00 -9.67
N THR A 137 -9.30 15.55 -8.47
CA THR A 137 -8.02 15.66 -7.77
C THR A 137 -7.92 14.47 -6.82
N LEU A 138 -6.86 13.68 -6.94
CA LEU A 138 -6.57 12.52 -6.12
C LEU A 138 -5.39 12.86 -5.21
N ASP A 139 -5.55 12.66 -3.90
CA ASP A 139 -4.52 12.95 -2.92
C ASP A 139 -3.73 11.69 -2.54
N PHE A 140 -2.42 11.73 -2.70
CA PHE A 140 -1.50 10.65 -2.38
C PHE A 140 -0.42 11.08 -1.37
N GLY A 141 0.38 10.12 -0.91
CA GLY A 141 1.41 10.36 0.11
C GLY A 141 0.74 10.70 1.44
N GLY A 142 1.10 11.82 2.06
CA GLY A 142 0.40 12.32 3.25
C GLY A 142 -1.11 12.53 3.06
N GLY A 143 -1.61 12.63 1.84
CA GLY A 143 -3.05 12.73 1.57
C GLY A 143 -3.82 11.40 1.58
N SER A 144 -3.13 10.26 1.46
CA SER A 144 -3.79 8.96 1.27
C SER A 144 -4.60 8.48 2.47
N ASP A 145 -5.57 7.60 2.20
CA ASP A 145 -6.31 6.89 3.23
C ASP A 145 -5.54 5.66 3.74
N LEU A 146 -4.82 5.00 2.84
CA LEU A 146 -3.98 3.83 3.13
C LEU A 146 -2.59 4.01 2.50
N LEU A 147 -1.56 3.64 3.26
CA LEU A 147 -0.19 3.59 2.76
C LEU A 147 0.33 2.16 2.84
N ALA A 148 1.15 1.76 1.87
CA ALA A 148 1.80 0.46 1.92
C ALA A 148 3.28 0.57 1.61
N TYR A 149 4.11 -0.12 2.38
CA TYR A 149 5.53 -0.33 2.08
C TYR A 149 5.73 -1.78 1.66
N VAL A 150 6.45 -2.00 0.56
CA VAL A 150 6.78 -3.34 0.03
C VAL A 150 8.24 -3.40 -0.36
N GLY A 151 8.97 -4.40 0.16
CA GLY A 151 10.34 -4.69 -0.25
C GLY A 151 11.22 -5.11 0.93
N HIS A 152 12.53 -4.91 0.78
CA HIS A 152 13.46 -5.15 1.88
C HIS A 152 13.17 -4.24 3.08
N ASN A 153 13.45 -4.70 4.29
CA ASN A 153 13.33 -3.88 5.49
C ASN A 153 14.56 -2.99 5.61
N GLY A 154 14.49 -1.76 5.11
CA GLY A 154 15.60 -0.81 5.20
C GLY A 154 16.07 -0.52 6.63
N LEU A 155 15.18 -0.58 7.62
CA LEU A 155 15.55 -0.37 9.03
C LEU A 155 16.37 -1.53 9.63
N MET A 156 16.57 -2.63 8.90
CA MET A 156 17.58 -3.65 9.25
C MET A 156 19.00 -3.24 8.83
N ASP A 157 19.13 -2.33 7.87
CA ASP A 157 20.40 -1.93 7.26
C ASP A 157 20.90 -0.58 7.82
N PHE A 158 19.97 0.28 8.25
CA PHE A 158 20.29 1.62 8.71
C PHE A 158 19.34 2.10 9.82
N GLU A 159 19.83 3.06 10.61
CA GLU A 159 18.97 3.86 11.48
C GLU A 159 18.29 4.97 10.69
N SER A 160 17.04 5.27 11.04
CA SER A 160 16.28 6.38 10.46
C SER A 160 15.56 7.15 11.56
N ASN A 161 15.67 8.47 11.51
CA ASN A 161 15.05 9.40 12.45
C ASN A 161 14.46 10.60 11.69
N PRO A 162 13.45 10.39 10.84
CA PRO A 162 12.84 11.47 10.09
C PRO A 162 12.12 12.43 11.04
N SER A 163 12.01 13.69 10.63
CA SER A 163 11.24 14.69 11.37
C SER A 163 9.75 14.45 11.19
N TYR A 164 9.00 14.47 12.29
CA TYR A 164 7.55 14.31 12.31
C TYR A 164 6.86 15.60 12.74
N GLN A 165 5.70 15.87 12.16
CA GLN A 165 4.80 16.91 12.64
C GLN A 165 4.13 16.43 13.93
N GLU A 166 4.07 17.32 14.92
CA GLU A 166 3.43 17.02 16.20
C GLU A 166 1.90 16.89 16.05
N SER A 167 1.30 17.74 15.21
CA SER A 167 -0.14 17.77 14.95
C SER A 167 -0.51 16.89 13.75
N VAL A 168 -1.00 15.69 14.02
CA VAL A 168 -1.59 14.79 13.02
C VAL A 168 -3.10 14.83 13.16
N THR A 169 -3.80 15.33 12.15
CA THR A 169 -5.27 15.50 12.17
C THR A 169 -6.04 14.29 11.66
N LYS A 170 -5.40 13.44 10.86
CA LYS A 170 -5.95 12.20 10.31
C LYS A 170 -4.97 11.07 10.55
N ILE A 171 -5.41 10.01 11.21
CA ILE A 171 -4.65 8.77 11.36
C ILE A 171 -4.76 7.99 10.04
N ARG A 172 -3.64 7.50 9.53
CA ARG A 172 -3.57 6.72 8.29
C ARG A 172 -3.41 5.26 8.62
N ASP A 173 -4.14 4.43 7.90
CA ASP A 173 -3.87 2.99 7.92
C ASP A 173 -2.59 2.72 7.15
N ILE A 174 -1.80 1.77 7.65
CA ILE A 174 -0.56 1.35 6.99
C ILE A 174 -0.43 -0.16 6.90
N ILE A 175 0.14 -0.61 5.79
CA ILE A 175 0.60 -1.98 5.55
C ILE A 175 2.12 -1.95 5.37
N ILE A 176 2.85 -2.84 6.05
CA ILE A 176 4.30 -2.98 5.86
C ILE A 176 4.63 -4.44 5.55
N LEU A 177 4.96 -4.72 4.30
CA LEU A 177 5.43 -6.04 3.85
C LEU A 177 6.94 -5.98 3.66
N ALA A 178 7.64 -6.31 4.73
CA ALA A 178 9.09 -6.44 4.78
C ALA A 178 9.48 -7.41 5.90
N CYS A 179 10.68 -7.96 5.92
CA CYS A 179 11.12 -8.88 6.98
C CYS A 179 11.10 -8.22 8.38
N TYR A 180 10.56 -8.88 9.40
CA TYR A 180 10.53 -8.38 10.80
C TYR A 180 9.96 -6.96 10.95
N SER A 181 9.05 -6.55 10.07
CA SER A 181 8.65 -5.14 9.98
C SER A 181 8.03 -4.60 11.26
N LYS A 182 7.25 -5.38 12.03
CA LYS A 182 6.74 -4.95 13.34
C LYS A 182 7.88 -4.48 14.25
N ARG A 183 8.90 -5.31 14.45
CA ARG A 183 10.01 -5.03 15.37
C ARG A 183 10.75 -3.74 15.01
N TYR A 184 11.03 -3.52 13.73
CA TYR A 184 11.90 -2.42 13.30
C TYR A 184 11.13 -1.12 13.03
N PHE A 185 9.93 -1.21 12.45
CA PHE A 185 9.14 -0.02 12.11
C PHE A 185 8.31 0.50 13.28
N GLU A 186 7.93 -0.34 14.26
CA GLU A 186 7.03 0.07 15.35
C GLU A 186 7.44 1.39 16.04
N PRO A 187 8.71 1.61 16.44
CA PRO A 187 9.10 2.88 17.07
C PRO A 187 8.84 4.10 16.18
N GLN A 188 9.07 3.98 14.88
CA GLN A 188 8.85 5.06 13.91
C GLN A 188 7.36 5.23 13.60
N VAL A 189 6.61 4.14 13.48
CA VAL A 189 5.15 4.16 13.25
C VAL A 189 4.41 4.80 14.43
N ARG A 190 4.83 4.53 15.67
CA ARG A 190 4.30 5.21 16.86
C ARG A 190 4.54 6.70 16.82
N LYS A 191 5.77 7.13 16.49
CA LYS A 191 6.13 8.55 16.35
C LYS A 191 5.35 9.23 15.21
N ALA A 192 5.13 8.51 14.11
CA ALA A 192 4.34 8.98 12.97
C ALA A 192 2.83 9.10 13.29
N LYS A 193 2.34 8.49 14.38
CA LYS A 193 0.91 8.43 14.76
C LYS A 193 0.04 7.75 13.70
N ALA A 194 0.55 6.68 13.10
CA ALA A 194 -0.18 5.88 12.11
C ALA A 194 -0.79 4.62 12.73
N ASN A 195 -1.78 4.03 12.05
CA ASN A 195 -2.48 2.82 12.45
C ASN A 195 -1.98 1.61 11.64
N PRO A 196 -1.17 0.70 12.22
CA PRO A 196 -0.69 -0.47 11.53
C PRO A 196 -1.78 -1.55 11.44
N ILE A 197 -2.33 -1.72 10.24
CA ILE A 197 -3.37 -2.74 9.97
C ILE A 197 -2.78 -4.07 9.50
N LEU A 198 -1.52 -4.07 9.05
CA LEU A 198 -0.79 -5.28 8.71
C LEU A 198 0.71 -5.03 8.71
N TRP A 199 1.45 -5.88 9.41
CA TRP A 199 2.90 -5.98 9.31
C TRP A 199 3.34 -7.41 9.64
N THR A 200 4.64 -7.65 9.62
CA THR A 200 5.21 -8.99 9.78
C THR A 200 6.05 -9.15 11.04
N THR A 201 6.13 -10.38 11.51
CA THR A 201 6.88 -10.78 12.71
C THR A 201 8.17 -11.53 12.39
N HIS A 202 8.32 -12.05 11.16
CA HIS A 202 9.45 -12.89 10.73
C HIS A 202 9.94 -12.53 9.32
N LEU A 203 10.92 -13.29 8.81
CA LEU A 203 11.34 -13.24 7.41
C LEU A 203 10.18 -13.60 6.47
N MET A 204 10.05 -12.86 5.37
CA MET A 204 9.00 -13.07 4.39
C MET A 204 9.48 -12.79 2.96
N ALA A 205 8.73 -13.27 1.97
CA ALA A 205 8.83 -12.80 0.58
C ALA A 205 7.82 -11.66 0.32
N PRO A 206 8.24 -10.37 0.29
CA PRO A 206 7.34 -9.22 0.23
C PRO A 206 6.80 -8.99 -1.19
N GLU A 207 5.88 -9.86 -1.61
CA GLU A 207 5.30 -9.88 -2.94
C GLU A 207 3.84 -9.40 -2.95
N ALA A 208 3.35 -9.02 -4.13
CA ALA A 208 2.12 -8.24 -4.28
C ALA A 208 0.82 -9.02 -4.02
N TYR A 209 0.85 -10.37 -3.99
CA TYR A 209 -0.35 -11.15 -3.68
C TYR A 209 -0.81 -10.93 -2.23
N THR A 210 0.11 -10.74 -1.29
CA THR A 210 -0.22 -10.43 0.11
C THR A 210 -0.73 -9.00 0.20
N LEU A 211 -0.08 -8.06 -0.49
CA LEU A 211 -0.52 -6.67 -0.56
C LEU A 211 -1.96 -6.57 -1.07
N LYS A 212 -2.27 -7.24 -2.19
CA LYS A 212 -3.60 -7.24 -2.79
C LYS A 212 -4.65 -7.79 -1.84
N SER A 213 -4.38 -8.92 -1.17
CA SER A 213 -5.33 -9.50 -0.23
C SER A 213 -5.56 -8.62 1.01
N ALA A 214 -4.53 -7.92 1.47
CA ALA A 214 -4.67 -6.96 2.56
C ALA A 214 -5.48 -5.73 2.15
N ILE A 215 -5.23 -5.19 0.94
CA ILE A 215 -6.00 -4.11 0.35
C ILE A 215 -7.47 -4.53 0.18
N ASP A 216 -7.77 -5.76 -0.23
CA ASP A 216 -9.15 -6.24 -0.34
C ASP A 216 -9.90 -6.19 0.99
N GLY A 217 -9.26 -6.62 2.07
CA GLY A 217 -9.84 -6.57 3.41
C GLY A 217 -10.06 -5.12 3.86
N TRP A 218 -9.09 -4.24 3.62
CA TRP A 218 -9.24 -2.81 3.90
C TRP A 218 -10.39 -2.17 3.09
N ILE A 219 -10.50 -2.50 1.80
CA ILE A 219 -11.59 -2.07 0.93
C ILE A 219 -12.95 -2.58 1.44
N ALA A 220 -12.99 -3.76 2.06
CA ALA A 220 -14.18 -4.35 2.67
C ALA A 220 -14.48 -3.80 4.08
N ASN A 221 -13.67 -2.88 4.60
CA ASN A 221 -13.71 -2.36 5.98
C ASN A 221 -13.63 -3.48 7.03
N GLU A 222 -12.81 -4.49 6.77
CA GLU A 222 -12.55 -5.57 7.71
C GLU A 222 -11.67 -5.13 8.88
N SER A 223 -11.74 -5.87 10.00
CA SER A 223 -10.85 -5.67 11.13
C SER A 223 -9.41 -6.04 10.79
N GLY A 224 -8.45 -5.56 11.58
CA GLY A 224 -7.04 -5.95 11.40
C GLY A 224 -6.81 -7.46 11.46
N GLU A 225 -7.54 -8.19 12.32
CA GLU A 225 -7.45 -9.65 12.42
C GLU A 225 -7.95 -10.36 11.14
N GLN A 226 -8.99 -9.81 10.51
CA GLN A 226 -9.51 -10.33 9.25
C GLN A 226 -8.54 -10.03 8.08
N ILE A 227 -7.92 -8.85 8.07
CA ILE A 227 -6.89 -8.46 7.10
C ILE A 227 -5.64 -9.34 7.26
N ASP A 228 -5.21 -9.61 8.50
CA ASP A 228 -4.16 -10.57 8.84
C ASP A 228 -4.47 -11.98 8.30
N GLU A 229 -5.66 -12.52 8.58
CA GLU A 229 -6.05 -13.85 8.05
C GLU A 229 -6.06 -13.88 6.52
N ARG A 230 -6.52 -12.81 5.84
CA ARG A 230 -6.43 -12.71 4.38
C ARG A 230 -5.00 -12.74 3.87
N ALA A 231 -4.10 -12.00 4.52
CA ALA A 231 -2.69 -11.99 4.21
C ALA A 231 -2.06 -13.38 4.40
N ALA A 232 -2.37 -14.06 5.50
CA ALA A 232 -1.91 -15.41 5.80
C ALA A 232 -2.38 -16.44 4.76
N GLN A 233 -3.66 -16.41 4.36
CA GLN A 233 -4.19 -17.34 3.36
C GLN A 233 -3.59 -17.13 1.97
N SER A 234 -3.44 -15.86 1.58
CA SER A 234 -2.77 -15.51 0.32
C SER A 234 -1.31 -15.97 0.33
N TYR A 235 -0.57 -15.63 1.39
CA TYR A 235 0.83 -16.03 1.52
C TYR A 235 1.00 -17.56 1.52
N HIS A 236 0.15 -18.29 2.24
CA HIS A 236 0.14 -19.75 2.23
C HIS A 236 -0.06 -20.31 0.81
N THR A 237 -1.00 -19.74 0.04
CA THR A 237 -1.32 -20.19 -1.32
C THR A 237 -0.11 -20.07 -2.26
N TYR A 238 0.63 -18.97 -2.18
CA TYR A 238 1.76 -18.70 -3.07
C TYR A 238 3.07 -19.33 -2.58
N GLN A 239 3.38 -19.22 -1.29
CA GLN A 239 4.65 -19.66 -0.70
C GLN A 239 4.62 -21.11 -0.21
N LYS A 240 3.45 -21.73 -0.13
CA LYS A 240 3.27 -23.14 0.27
C LYS A 240 3.90 -23.48 1.63
N CYS A 241 4.00 -22.50 2.53
CA CYS A 241 4.68 -22.62 3.82
C CYS A 241 3.83 -23.26 4.96
N GLY A 242 2.63 -23.76 4.64
CA GLY A 242 1.62 -24.17 5.61
C GLY A 242 0.91 -22.99 6.29
N ILE A 243 -0.40 -23.12 6.50
CA ILE A 243 -1.23 -22.02 7.03
C ILE A 243 -0.84 -21.60 8.46
N ARG A 244 -0.38 -22.53 9.30
CA ARG A 244 0.09 -22.20 10.65
C ARG A 244 1.32 -21.29 10.62
N GLY A 245 2.25 -21.53 9.70
CA GLY A 245 3.42 -20.67 9.51
C GLY A 245 3.02 -19.29 9.00
N ALA A 246 2.09 -19.24 8.04
CA ALA A 246 1.59 -17.98 7.49
C ALA A 246 0.83 -17.13 8.53
N ARG A 247 -0.01 -17.73 9.37
CA ARG A 247 -0.71 -17.02 10.46
C ARG A 247 0.24 -16.48 11.53
N ASN A 248 1.37 -17.15 11.75
CA ASN A 248 2.38 -16.65 12.68
C ASN A 248 3.25 -15.54 12.07
N LEU A 249 3.16 -15.30 10.75
CA LEU A 249 4.00 -14.33 10.05
C LEU A 249 3.44 -12.92 10.10
N PHE A 250 2.12 -12.77 10.11
CA PHE A 250 1.43 -11.50 10.06
C PHE A 250 0.83 -11.14 11.41
N THR A 251 0.61 -9.86 11.64
CA THR A 251 -0.11 -9.33 12.79
C THR A 251 -0.56 -7.90 12.51
N THR A 252 -1.42 -7.36 13.36
CA THR A 252 -1.98 -6.01 13.29
C THR A 252 -1.86 -5.33 14.64
N GLY A 253 -1.85 -4.00 14.66
CA GLY A 253 -1.83 -3.24 15.90
C GLY A 253 -0.52 -3.40 16.68
N PHE A 254 -0.40 -2.54 17.69
CA PHE A 254 0.76 -2.37 18.54
C PHE A 254 0.92 -3.47 19.59
#